data_AF-A0A7C7E1C4-F1
#
_entry.id   AF-A0A7C7E1C4-F1
#
_cell.length_a   1.000
_cell.length_b   1.000
_cell.length_c   1.000
_cell.angle_alpha   90.00
_cell.angle_beta   90.00
_cell.angle_gamma   90.00
#
_symmetry.space_group_name_H-M   'P 1'
#
loop_
_entity.id
_entity.type
_entity.pdbx_description
1 polymer ?
#
loop_
_entity_poly.entity_id
_entity_poly.type
_entity_poly.pdbx_seq_one_letter_code
_entity_poly.pdbx_strand_id
1 'polypeptide(L)'
;MSEQTNPTPEQEEVDGVADVTPVASVKPPVYIEDITDIDEPEDEGYADEEEDDEEGFRAPEQYVEREGSGRPRRIGSDVRYDEIDYKNIGLLSRFLDRRGRILSRRKTRVSAKVQRKIVREIKRARHLALLPYTADQTRIVRKRR
;
A
#
# COMPACT_ATOMS: atom_id res chain seq x y z
N MET A 1 13.86 69.39 14.29
CA MET A 1 12.63 69.98 14.85
C MET A 1 11.78 70.35 13.64
N SER A 2 10.55 69.89 13.45
CA SER A 2 9.56 69.47 14.43
C SER A 2 8.73 68.31 13.89
N GLU A 3 8.26 67.54 14.86
CA GLU A 3 7.41 66.37 14.72
C GLU A 3 6.01 66.81 14.27
N GLN A 4 5.48 66.16 13.24
CA GLN A 4 4.05 66.23 12.95
C GLN A 4 3.42 64.95 13.52
N THR A 5 2.75 65.11 14.66
CA THR A 5 1.93 64.08 15.29
C THR A 5 0.58 63.99 14.58
N ASN A 6 0.19 62.78 14.19
CA ASN A 6 -1.18 62.48 13.73
C ASN A 6 -1.96 61.83 14.89
N PRO A 7 -3.28 62.09 14.98
CA PRO A 7 -4.10 61.70 16.12
C PRO A 7 -4.39 60.19 16.16
N THR A 8 -4.40 59.66 17.38
CA THR A 8 -4.73 58.28 17.76
C THR A 8 -6.14 57.89 17.29
N PRO A 9 -6.32 56.78 16.55
CA PRO A 9 -7.61 56.15 16.39
C PRO A 9 -7.91 55.20 17.55
N GLU A 10 -9.14 55.32 18.05
CA GLU A 10 -9.79 54.51 19.08
C GLU A 10 -9.70 53.01 18.75
N GLN A 11 -9.44 52.20 19.78
CA GLN A 11 -9.59 50.75 19.75
C GLN A 11 -10.99 50.41 20.28
N GLU A 12 -11.68 49.45 19.66
CA GLU A 12 -12.36 48.31 20.28
C GLU A 12 -12.88 47.40 19.15
N GLU A 13 -12.28 46.22 18.99
CA GLU A 13 -12.80 44.90 19.42
C GLU A 13 -13.39 44.15 18.21
N VAL A 14 -12.51 43.40 17.52
CA VAL A 14 -12.93 42.36 16.58
C VAL A 14 -12.53 41.01 17.17
N ASP A 15 -13.46 40.43 17.92
CA ASP A 15 -13.39 39.04 18.36
C ASP A 15 -13.33 38.11 17.13
N GLY A 16 -12.23 37.39 17.03
CA GLY A 16 -11.98 36.43 15.96
C GLY A 16 -10.92 35.42 16.38
N VAL A 17 -11.02 34.90 17.60
CA VAL A 17 -10.18 33.78 18.04
C VAL A 17 -10.66 32.53 17.32
N ALA A 18 -9.75 31.94 16.57
CA ALA A 18 -9.93 30.76 15.75
C ALA A 18 -10.68 29.62 16.48
N ASP A 19 -11.64 29.02 15.76
CA ASP A 19 -12.23 27.72 16.07
C ASP A 19 -11.13 26.64 16.07
N VAL A 20 -10.47 26.50 17.21
CA VAL A 20 -9.79 25.27 17.60
C VAL A 20 -10.88 24.35 18.12
N THR A 21 -11.36 23.45 17.25
CA THR A 21 -12.29 22.39 17.66
C THR A 21 -11.75 21.70 18.92
N PRO A 22 -12.52 21.64 20.01
CA PRO A 22 -12.05 20.99 21.23
C PRO A 22 -11.83 19.51 20.95
N VAL A 23 -10.61 19.05 21.23
CA VAL A 23 -10.27 17.62 21.29
C VAL A 23 -11.23 17.02 22.31
N ALA A 24 -12.22 16.27 21.82
CA ALA A 24 -13.16 15.57 22.65
C ALA A 24 -12.37 14.76 23.69
N SER A 25 -12.62 15.05 24.96
CA SER A 25 -12.17 14.27 26.10
C SER A 25 -12.58 12.83 25.89
N VAL A 26 -11.66 12.04 25.33
CA VAL A 26 -11.76 10.59 25.32
C VAL A 26 -11.72 10.19 26.78
N LYS A 27 -12.90 9.88 27.34
CA LYS A 27 -12.99 9.26 28.66
C LYS A 27 -12.04 8.06 28.67
N PRO A 28 -11.16 7.91 29.67
CA PRO A 28 -10.41 6.68 29.82
C PRO A 28 -11.41 5.51 29.92
N PRO A 29 -11.11 4.32 29.39
CA PRO A 29 -11.98 3.18 29.58
C PRO A 29 -12.12 2.94 31.09
N VAL A 30 -13.36 2.98 31.56
CA VAL A 30 -13.70 2.64 32.94
C VAL A 30 -13.52 1.13 33.04
N TYR A 31 -12.45 0.70 33.70
CA TYR A 31 -12.30 -0.69 34.09
C TYR A 31 -13.28 -0.92 35.23
N ILE A 32 -14.38 -1.61 34.93
CA ILE A 32 -15.24 -2.19 35.96
C ILE A 32 -14.57 -3.53 36.28
N GLU A 33 -13.63 -3.48 37.22
CA GLU A 33 -13.21 -4.65 37.97
C GLU A 33 -14.26 -4.86 39.08
N ASP A 34 -14.82 -6.07 39.11
CA ASP A 34 -15.32 -6.75 40.31
C ASP A 34 -16.51 -6.05 41.03
N ILE A 35 -17.74 -6.57 41.04
CA ILE A 35 -18.11 -7.74 41.83
C ILE A 35 -19.63 -8.01 41.64
N THR A 36 -19.92 -9.30 41.46
CA THR A 36 -21.12 -10.07 41.81
C THR A 36 -22.38 -9.30 42.19
N ASP A 37 -23.39 -9.36 41.31
CA ASP A 37 -24.83 -9.41 41.62
C ASP A 37 -25.59 -9.47 40.27
N ILE A 38 -25.20 -10.43 39.42
CA ILE A 38 -26.07 -10.86 38.32
C ILE A 38 -26.84 -12.04 38.89
N ASP A 39 -28.13 -11.82 39.14
CA ASP A 39 -29.09 -12.89 39.29
C ASP A 39 -28.90 -13.82 38.10
N GLU A 40 -28.45 -15.03 38.39
CA GLU A 40 -28.34 -16.14 37.44
C GLU A 40 -29.74 -16.35 36.86
N PRO A 41 -30.01 -15.97 35.59
CA PRO A 41 -31.33 -16.21 35.03
C PRO A 41 -31.51 -17.72 34.95
N GLU A 42 -32.65 -18.18 35.48
CA GLU A 42 -33.06 -19.57 35.47
C GLU A 42 -32.84 -20.18 34.07
N ASP A 43 -32.24 -21.37 34.05
CA ASP A 43 -31.97 -22.19 32.86
C ASP A 43 -33.30 -22.56 32.17
N GLU A 44 -33.86 -21.61 31.43
CA GLU A 44 -34.91 -21.87 30.46
C GLU A 44 -34.24 -22.60 29.29
N GLY A 45 -34.25 -23.93 29.38
CA GLY A 45 -33.69 -24.83 28.38
C GLY A 45 -34.12 -24.41 26.97
N TYR A 46 -33.13 -24.04 26.15
CA TYR A 46 -33.33 -23.88 24.72
C TYR A 46 -33.81 -25.23 24.18
N ALA A 47 -35.07 -25.29 23.76
CA ALA A 47 -35.57 -26.40 22.98
C ALA A 47 -34.76 -26.43 21.68
N ASP A 48 -33.89 -27.43 21.58
CA ASP A 48 -33.14 -27.77 20.37
C ASP A 48 -34.14 -28.36 19.36
N GLU A 49 -34.80 -27.48 18.61
CA GLU A 49 -35.53 -27.88 17.42
C GLU A 49 -34.50 -28.16 16.33
N GLU A 50 -34.01 -29.40 16.30
CA GLU A 50 -33.22 -29.95 15.19
C GLU A 50 -34.13 -30.03 13.95
N GLU A 51 -34.19 -28.94 13.18
CA GLU A 51 -34.75 -28.97 11.82
C GLU A 51 -33.71 -29.62 10.90
N ASP A 52 -33.95 -30.89 10.55
CA ASP A 52 -33.26 -31.63 9.48
C ASP A 52 -33.66 -31.05 8.10
N ASP A 53 -33.09 -29.92 7.68
CA ASP A 53 -33.15 -29.49 6.27
C ASP A 53 -31.96 -30.02 5.46
N GLU A 54 -32.14 -31.24 4.95
CA GLU A 54 -31.21 -32.01 4.10
C GLU A 54 -30.86 -31.36 2.73
N GLU A 55 -31.21 -30.10 2.45
CA GLU A 55 -30.91 -29.46 1.16
C GLU A 55 -30.03 -28.21 1.30
N GLY A 56 -28.73 -28.43 1.48
CA GLY A 56 -27.73 -27.37 1.36
C GLY A 56 -27.84 -26.62 0.02
N PHE A 57 -27.80 -25.29 0.07
CA PHE A 57 -27.93 -24.40 -1.08
C PHE A 57 -26.89 -24.70 -2.19
N ARG A 58 -27.33 -25.32 -3.30
CA ARG A 58 -26.50 -25.51 -4.51
C ARG A 58 -26.64 -24.29 -5.43
N ALA A 59 -25.55 -23.55 -5.62
CA ALA A 59 -25.55 -22.35 -6.48
C ALA A 59 -26.02 -22.67 -7.92
N PRO A 60 -26.98 -21.91 -8.48
CA PRO A 60 -27.47 -22.13 -9.85
C PRO A 60 -26.35 -22.05 -10.90
N GLU A 61 -26.48 -22.81 -11.99
CA GLU A 61 -25.43 -22.94 -13.04
C GLU A 61 -24.94 -21.61 -13.62
N GLN A 62 -25.82 -20.61 -13.67
CA GLN A 62 -25.50 -19.25 -14.13
C GLN A 62 -24.48 -18.51 -13.23
N TYR A 63 -24.18 -19.04 -12.04
CA TYR A 63 -23.18 -18.53 -11.09
C TYR A 63 -21.95 -19.43 -10.94
N VAL A 64 -21.88 -20.55 -11.67
CA VAL A 64 -20.68 -21.40 -11.66
C VAL A 64 -19.56 -20.61 -12.35
N GLU A 65 -18.56 -20.21 -11.55
CA GLU A 65 -17.55 -19.25 -11.93
C GLU A 65 -16.81 -19.67 -13.21
N ARG A 66 -16.79 -18.76 -14.20
CA ARG A 66 -16.07 -18.89 -15.46
C ARG A 66 -14.65 -19.44 -15.25
N GLU A 67 -14.36 -20.59 -15.86
CA GLU A 67 -13.04 -21.23 -15.87
C GLU A 67 -11.91 -20.20 -16.07
N GLY A 68 -11.01 -20.19 -15.09
CA GLY A 68 -9.96 -19.23 -14.80
C GLY A 68 -9.51 -18.28 -15.91
N SER A 69 -9.59 -16.98 -15.62
CA SER A 69 -8.63 -16.04 -16.20
C SER A 69 -7.22 -16.45 -15.74
N GLY A 70 -6.50 -17.17 -16.59
CA GLY A 70 -5.16 -17.66 -16.27
C GLY A 70 -4.30 -16.55 -15.65
N ARG A 71 -3.76 -16.81 -14.45
CA ARG A 71 -2.97 -15.82 -13.70
C ARG A 71 -1.89 -15.24 -14.62
N PRO A 72 -1.78 -13.92 -14.78
CA PRO A 72 -0.81 -13.34 -15.70
C PRO A 72 0.61 -13.80 -15.33
N ARG A 73 1.38 -14.18 -16.36
CA ARG A 73 2.75 -14.70 -16.20
C ARG A 73 3.61 -13.68 -15.44
N ARG A 74 4.31 -14.14 -14.40
CA ARG A 74 5.18 -13.31 -13.56
C ARG A 74 6.43 -12.93 -14.35
N ILE A 75 6.81 -11.65 -14.35
CA ILE A 75 7.95 -11.13 -15.13
C ILE A 75 9.28 -11.80 -14.77
N GLY A 76 9.45 -12.24 -13.52
CA GLY A 76 10.69 -12.82 -13.02
C GLY A 76 10.57 -14.22 -12.41
N SER A 77 9.61 -15.06 -12.84
CA SER A 77 9.54 -16.46 -12.38
C SER A 77 10.71 -17.32 -12.88
N ASP A 78 11.37 -16.90 -13.94
CA ASP A 78 12.45 -17.60 -14.65
C ASP A 78 13.87 -17.23 -14.18
N VAL A 79 14.01 -16.29 -13.23
CA VAL A 79 15.34 -15.77 -12.85
C VAL A 79 15.99 -16.61 -11.76
N ARG A 80 17.11 -17.25 -12.10
CA ARG A 80 17.98 -17.95 -11.13
C ARG A 80 18.87 -16.97 -10.38
N TYR A 81 19.16 -17.25 -9.11
CA TYR A 81 19.93 -16.34 -8.26
C TYR A 81 21.36 -16.11 -8.76
N ASP A 82 21.98 -17.16 -9.30
CA ASP A 82 23.40 -17.15 -9.69
C ASP A 82 23.65 -16.45 -11.03
N GLU A 83 22.65 -16.40 -11.90
CA GLU A 83 22.71 -15.75 -13.21
C GLU A 83 22.60 -14.21 -13.14
N ILE A 84 22.33 -13.66 -11.95
CA ILE A 84 22.15 -12.22 -11.73
C ILE A 84 23.53 -11.58 -11.58
N ASP A 85 24.05 -11.03 -12.67
CA ASP A 85 25.28 -10.24 -12.71
C ASP A 85 25.08 -8.95 -13.51
N TYR A 86 25.82 -7.89 -13.15
CA TYR A 86 25.84 -6.61 -13.87
C TYR A 86 26.22 -6.73 -15.35
N LYS A 87 26.91 -7.81 -15.73
CA LYS A 87 27.30 -8.11 -17.12
C LYS A 87 26.13 -8.60 -17.96
N ASN A 88 25.11 -9.19 -17.35
CA ASN A 88 23.96 -9.73 -18.07
C ASN A 88 22.89 -8.65 -18.31
N ILE A 89 23.14 -7.80 -19.31
CA ILE A 89 22.31 -6.63 -19.63
C ILE A 89 20.90 -7.07 -20.06
N GLY A 90 20.77 -8.19 -20.78
CA GLY A 90 19.48 -8.71 -21.24
C GLY A 90 18.55 -9.05 -20.08
N LEU A 91 19.08 -9.73 -19.06
CA LEU A 91 18.33 -10.06 -17.85
C LEU A 91 17.97 -8.79 -17.06
N LEU A 92 18.93 -7.90 -16.80
CA LEU A 92 18.71 -6.69 -15.99
C LEU A 92 17.77 -5.68 -16.67
N SER A 93 17.80 -5.58 -17.99
CA SER A 93 16.94 -4.68 -18.79
C SER A 93 15.45 -5.01 -18.62
N ARG A 94 15.09 -6.29 -18.39
CA ARG A 94 13.70 -6.71 -18.10
C ARG A 94 13.16 -6.12 -16.80
N PHE A 95 14.03 -5.75 -15.86
CA PHE A 95 13.67 -5.17 -14.57
C PHE A 95 13.63 -3.63 -14.59
N LEU A 96 13.79 -3.02 -15.76
CA LEU A 96 13.70 -1.58 -15.95
C LEU A 96 12.42 -1.20 -16.69
N ASP A 97 11.85 -0.07 -16.29
CA ASP A 97 10.77 0.58 -17.01
C ASP A 97 11.27 1.29 -18.29
N ARG A 98 10.36 1.74 -19.16
CA ARG A 98 10.69 2.53 -20.36
C ARG A 98 11.49 3.80 -20.06
N ARG A 99 11.35 4.34 -18.85
CA ARG A 99 12.07 5.54 -18.38
C ARG A 99 13.43 5.21 -17.76
N GLY A 100 13.84 3.94 -17.76
CA GLY A 100 15.05 3.47 -17.10
C GLY A 100 14.93 3.35 -15.58
N ARG A 101 13.73 3.46 -14.97
CA ARG A 101 13.51 3.28 -13.53
C ARG A 101 13.47 1.80 -13.15
N ILE A 102 13.93 1.44 -11.95
CA ILE A 102 13.87 0.04 -11.47
C ILE A 102 12.43 -0.32 -11.11
N LEU A 103 11.93 -1.43 -11.65
CA LEU A 103 10.60 -1.94 -11.33
C LEU A 103 10.53 -2.43 -9.87
N SER A 104 9.40 -2.15 -9.21
CA SER A 104 9.18 -2.59 -7.84
C SER A 104 9.00 -4.11 -7.75
N ARG A 105 9.31 -4.69 -6.58
CA ARG A 105 9.12 -6.12 -6.33
C ARG A 105 7.69 -6.61 -6.62
N ARG A 106 6.69 -5.76 -6.37
CA ARG A 106 5.27 -6.09 -6.60
C ARG A 106 4.98 -6.32 -8.10
N LYS A 107 5.63 -5.54 -8.98
CA LYS A 107 5.51 -5.71 -10.44
C LYS A 107 6.31 -6.92 -10.93
N THR A 108 7.52 -7.10 -10.43
CA THR A 108 8.44 -8.15 -10.90
C THR A 108 8.09 -9.54 -10.35
N ARG A 109 7.42 -9.60 -9.19
CA ARG A 109 6.97 -10.81 -8.49
C ARG A 109 8.10 -11.80 -8.16
N VAL A 110 9.32 -11.29 -7.92
CA VAL A 110 10.49 -12.08 -7.49
C VAL A 110 10.62 -12.16 -5.96
N SER A 111 11.45 -13.08 -5.45
CA SER A 111 11.82 -13.12 -4.03
C SER A 111 12.54 -11.83 -3.58
N ALA A 112 12.40 -11.45 -2.32
CA ALA A 112 13.06 -10.26 -1.77
C ALA A 112 14.60 -10.37 -1.84
N LYS A 113 15.15 -11.57 -1.67
CA LYS A 113 16.60 -11.84 -1.82
C LYS A 113 17.08 -11.55 -3.24
N VAL A 114 16.33 -12.05 -4.23
CA VAL A 114 16.58 -11.85 -5.66
C VAL A 114 16.47 -10.37 -6.03
N GLN A 115 15.39 -9.68 -5.62
CA GLN A 115 15.21 -8.25 -5.90
C GLN A 115 16.38 -7.41 -5.36
N ARG A 116 16.86 -7.67 -4.13
CA ARG A 116 18.00 -6.95 -3.55
C ARG A 116 19.28 -7.13 -4.37
N LYS A 117 19.55 -8.35 -4.86
CA LYS A 117 20.69 -8.64 -5.74
C LYS A 117 20.54 -7.90 -7.07
N ILE A 118 19.38 -7.98 -7.72
CA ILE A 118 19.07 -7.26 -8.97
C ILE A 118 19.32 -5.76 -8.81
N VAL A 119 18.81 -5.14 -7.74
CA VAL A 119 19.01 -3.70 -7.50
C VAL A 119 20.48 -3.34 -7.37
N ARG A 120 21.28 -4.16 -6.68
CA ARG A 120 22.72 -3.95 -6.53
C ARG A 120 23.44 -4.03 -7.88
N GLU A 121 23.14 -5.07 -8.66
CA GLU A 121 23.77 -5.27 -9.97
C GLU A 121 23.33 -4.23 -11.00
N ILE A 122 22.07 -3.79 -10.98
CA ILE A 122 21.61 -2.67 -11.83
C ILE A 122 22.37 -1.38 -11.48
N LYS A 123 22.53 -1.07 -10.19
CA LYS A 123 23.29 0.11 -9.78
C LYS A 123 24.74 0.03 -10.26
N ARG A 124 25.36 -1.15 -10.17
CA ARG A 124 26.72 -1.39 -10.67
C ARG A 124 26.81 -1.23 -12.19
N ALA A 125 25.89 -1.84 -12.94
CA ALA A 125 25.81 -1.74 -14.40
C ALA A 125 25.62 -0.29 -14.85
N ARG A 126 24.84 0.51 -14.10
CA ARG A 126 24.66 1.93 -14.39
C ARG A 126 25.91 2.76 -14.13
N HIS A 127 26.69 2.50 -13.08
CA HIS A 127 27.98 3.16 -12.87
C HIS A 127 28.97 2.88 -14.01
N LEU A 128 28.86 1.70 -14.63
CA LEU A 128 29.66 1.31 -15.80
C LEU A 128 29.03 1.74 -17.13
N ALA A 129 28.00 2.59 -17.10
CA ALA A 129 27.26 3.06 -18.27
C ALA A 129 26.63 1.96 -19.16
N LEU A 130 26.45 0.74 -18.65
CA LEU A 130 25.80 -0.37 -19.38
C LEU A 130 24.27 -0.24 -19.42
N LEU A 131 23.69 0.44 -18.43
CA LEU A 131 22.24 0.67 -18.32
C LEU A 131 21.95 2.17 -18.11
N PRO A 132 20.82 2.68 -18.63
CA PRO A 132 20.48 4.09 -18.52
C PRO A 132 19.98 4.47 -17.13
N TYR A 133 20.18 5.74 -16.77
CA TYR A 133 19.58 6.40 -15.62
C TYR A 133 18.27 7.11 -15.96
N THR A 134 18.19 7.70 -17.17
CA THR A 134 17.10 8.59 -17.57
C THR A 134 16.35 8.10 -18.80
N ALA A 135 15.12 8.61 -18.97
CA ALA A 135 14.28 8.26 -20.10
C ALA A 135 14.90 8.65 -21.45
N ASP A 136 15.63 9.76 -21.49
CA ASP A 136 16.24 10.27 -22.72
C ASP A 136 17.35 9.36 -23.22
N GLN A 137 18.20 8.86 -22.32
CA GLN A 137 19.19 7.83 -22.63
C GLN A 137 18.52 6.55 -23.16
N THR A 138 17.38 6.18 -22.60
CA THR A 138 16.65 4.98 -23.00
C THR A 138 16.02 5.12 -24.41
N ARG A 139 15.61 6.33 -24.79
CA ARG A 139 15.03 6.64 -26.11
C ARG A 139 16.06 6.56 -27.23
N ILE A 140 17.31 6.92 -26.96
CA ILE A 140 18.42 6.78 -27.94
C ILE A 140 18.60 5.31 -28.30
N VAL A 141 18.63 4.42 -27.30
CA VAL A 141 18.83 2.98 -27.50
C VAL A 141 17.62 2.29 -28.13
N ARG A 142 16.40 2.80 -27.88
CA ARG A 142 15.14 2.20 -28.35
C ARG A 142 14.49 2.92 -29.53
N LYS A 143 15.19 3.84 -30.20
CA LYS A 143 14.68 4.50 -31.42
C LYS A 143 14.46 3.42 -32.47
N ARG A 144 13.25 2.86 -32.50
CA ARG A 144 12.80 1.99 -33.58
C ARG A 144 12.94 2.81 -34.85
N ARG A 145 13.69 2.24 -35.79
CA ARG A 145 13.82 2.74 -37.16
C ARG A 145 12.45 2.89 -37.79
#